data_AF-A0A5N5M8R8-F1
#
_entry.id   AF-A0A5N5M8R8-F1
#
_cell.length_a   1.000
_cell.length_b   1.000
_cell.length_c   1.000
_cell.angle_alpha   90.00
_cell.angle_beta   90.00
_cell.angle_gamma   90.00
#
_symmetry.space_group_name_H-M   'P 1'
#
loop_
_entity.id
_entity.type
_entity.pdbx_description
1 polymer ?
#
loop_
_entity_poly.entity_id
_entity_poly.type
_entity_poly.pdbx_seq_one_letter_code
_entity_poly.pdbx_strand_id
1 'polypeptide(L)'
;MPAAIALRRFDLDACIARHAADNHVRAGHLTAHLKPLWAARKDFATLVESTINDSKIHAEIQILTYYHLNPAKLPPRAIGSSKNACYLCNMLVRLHGQYTLPGTHGRLYTKWMLPNLLIFDDLLDQINRNLESQTLILARENITRAIDHPYEGPVLSLTSPISTTREQALEAKSSTTEGHDLGQGIIPYPYIYHARKCSST
;
A
#
# COMPACT_ATOMS: atom_id res chain seq x y z
N MET A 1 -32.28 12.53 19.37
CA MET A 1 -30.93 12.89 19.85
C MET A 1 -30.20 11.59 20.15
N PRO A 2 -29.36 11.03 19.27
CA PRO A 2 -28.61 9.84 19.65
C PRO A 2 -27.51 10.28 20.61
N ALA A 3 -27.52 9.69 21.80
CA ALA A 3 -26.47 9.88 22.79
C ALA A 3 -25.14 9.46 22.15
N ALA A 4 -24.19 10.39 22.08
CA ALA A 4 -22.82 10.08 21.71
C ALA A 4 -22.29 9.08 22.73
N ILE A 5 -22.15 7.81 22.33
CA ILE A 5 -21.29 6.87 23.05
C ILE A 5 -19.89 7.46 22.94
N ALA A 6 -19.47 8.18 23.98
CA ALA A 6 -18.10 8.65 24.10
C ALA A 6 -17.20 7.40 24.15
N LEU A 7 -16.68 7.01 22.98
CA LEU A 7 -15.62 6.01 22.90
C LEU A 7 -14.46 6.58 23.72
N ARG A 8 -14.29 6.09 24.95
CA ARG A 8 -13.15 6.48 25.79
C ARG A 8 -11.89 6.23 24.97
N ARG A 9 -11.13 7.29 24.71
CA ARG A 9 -9.82 7.19 24.07
C ARG A 9 -8.99 6.24 24.92
N PHE A 10 -8.61 5.10 24.35
CA PHE A 10 -7.84 4.07 25.07
C PHE A 10 -6.47 4.63 25.45
N ASP A 11 -6.22 4.78 26.74
CA ASP A 11 -4.95 5.24 27.30
C ASP A 11 -4.06 4.03 27.65
N LEU A 12 -3.04 3.81 26.82
CA LEU A 12 -2.12 2.69 27.02
C LEU A 12 -1.30 2.86 28.30
N ASP A 13 -0.84 4.07 28.63
CA ASP A 13 0.01 4.30 29.81
C ASP A 13 -0.78 3.98 31.08
N ALA A 14 -2.04 4.42 31.15
CA ALA A 14 -2.92 4.07 32.26
C ALA A 14 -3.23 2.56 32.33
N CYS A 15 -3.33 1.88 31.19
CA CYS A 15 -3.55 0.43 31.14
C CYS A 15 -2.33 -0.37 31.64
N ILE A 16 -1.13 0.01 31.19
CA ILE A 16 0.13 -0.59 31.63
C ILE A 16 0.32 -0.37 33.13
N ALA A 17 0.05 0.83 33.64
CA ALA A 17 0.17 1.14 35.06
C ALA A 17 -0.77 0.28 35.93
N ARG A 18 -2.04 0.12 35.51
CA ARG A 18 -2.99 -0.76 36.21
C ARG A 18 -2.54 -2.21 36.20
N HIS A 19 -2.18 -2.74 35.03
CA HIS A 19 -1.76 -4.13 34.90
C HIS A 19 -0.47 -4.45 35.67
N ALA A 20 0.48 -3.51 35.69
CA ALA A 20 1.70 -3.63 36.47
C ALA A 20 1.42 -3.64 37.98
N ALA A 21 0.45 -2.83 38.44
CA ALA A 21 0.00 -2.80 39.82
C ALA A 21 -0.74 -4.10 40.22
N ASP A 22 -1.67 -4.56 39.38
CA ASP A 22 -2.51 -5.74 39.65
C ASP A 22 -1.70 -7.05 39.66
N ASN A 23 -0.63 -7.14 38.88
CA ASN A 23 0.19 -8.36 38.75
C ASN A 23 1.56 -8.25 39.45
N HIS A 24 1.82 -7.14 40.15
CA HIS A 24 3.13 -6.84 40.77
C HIS A 24 4.33 -6.97 39.81
N VAL A 25 4.13 -6.70 38.51
CA VAL A 25 5.16 -6.78 37.47
C VAL A 25 5.82 -5.42 37.26
N ARG A 26 7.13 -5.38 36.96
CA ARG A 26 7.82 -4.14 36.59
C ARG A 26 7.22 -3.56 35.29
N ALA A 27 6.59 -2.40 35.40
CA ALA A 27 5.98 -1.68 34.28
C ALA A 27 6.93 -1.43 33.08
N GLY A 28 8.25 -1.36 33.33
CA GLY A 28 9.26 -1.15 32.29
C GLY A 28 9.27 -2.23 31.20
N HIS A 29 9.09 -3.51 31.57
CA HIS A 29 9.06 -4.61 30.59
C HIS A 29 7.82 -4.54 29.70
N LEU A 30 6.65 -4.30 30.30
CA LEU A 30 5.38 -4.10 29.58
C LEU A 30 5.44 -2.88 28.66
N THR A 31 6.06 -1.79 29.13
CA THR A 31 6.24 -0.55 28.38
C THR A 31 7.08 -0.77 27.13
N ALA A 32 8.21 -1.48 27.25
CA ALA A 32 9.12 -1.73 26.13
C ALA A 32 8.45 -2.50 24.98
N HIS A 33 7.55 -3.44 25.28
CA HIS A 33 6.88 -4.25 24.28
C HIS A 33 5.56 -3.64 23.77
N LEU A 34 4.76 -3.04 24.66
CA LEU A 34 3.43 -2.55 24.29
C LEU A 34 3.49 -1.15 23.64
N LYS A 35 4.50 -0.32 23.96
CA LYS A 35 4.62 1.04 23.38
C LYS A 35 4.86 1.05 21.86
N PRO A 36 5.73 0.22 21.29
CA PRO A 36 5.87 0.15 19.85
C PRO A 36 4.60 -0.35 19.16
N LEU A 37 3.94 -1.35 19.75
CA LEU A 37 2.75 -1.98 19.16
C LEU A 37 1.54 -1.03 19.10
N TRP A 38 1.27 -0.24 20.15
CA TRP A 38 0.17 0.73 20.06
C TRP A 38 0.49 1.89 19.12
N ALA A 39 1.76 2.33 19.06
CA ALA A 39 2.17 3.41 18.17
C ALA A 39 1.93 2.96 16.73
N ALA A 40 2.43 1.77 16.36
CA ALA A 40 2.17 1.16 15.06
C ALA A 40 0.66 0.99 14.77
N ARG A 41 -0.13 0.54 15.77
CA ARG A 41 -1.59 0.45 15.63
C ARG A 41 -2.25 1.80 15.39
N LYS A 42 -1.83 2.84 16.11
CA LYS A 42 -2.37 4.20 15.97
C LYS A 42 -2.00 4.79 14.61
N ASP A 43 -0.76 4.58 14.18
CA ASP A 43 -0.27 5.01 12.87
C ASP A 43 -1.06 4.30 11.77
N PHE A 44 -1.28 2.99 11.90
CA PHE A 44 -2.14 2.23 10.99
C PHE A 44 -3.58 2.76 10.98
N ALA A 45 -4.19 3.02 12.14
CA ALA A 45 -5.53 3.57 12.21
C ALA A 45 -5.65 4.95 11.53
N THR A 46 -4.66 5.82 11.76
CA THR A 46 -4.58 7.14 11.14
C THR A 46 -4.38 7.02 9.62
N LEU A 47 -3.53 6.09 9.19
CA LEU A 47 -3.30 5.79 7.78
C LEU A 47 -4.58 5.30 7.11
N VAL A 48 -5.29 4.33 7.71
CA VAL A 48 -6.56 3.81 7.18
C VAL A 48 -7.60 4.93 7.06
N GLU A 49 -7.76 5.75 8.08
CA GLU A 49 -8.68 6.89 8.05
C GLU A 49 -8.33 7.87 6.93
N SER A 50 -7.05 8.21 6.80
CA SER A 50 -6.57 9.09 5.72
C SER A 50 -6.80 8.47 4.34
N THR A 51 -6.51 7.18 4.17
CA THR A 51 -6.69 6.46 2.92
C THR A 51 -8.15 6.42 2.52
N ILE A 52 -9.07 6.10 3.45
CA ILE A 52 -10.50 6.08 3.17
C ILE A 52 -10.97 7.46 2.71
N ASN A 53 -10.60 8.53 3.42
CA ASN A 53 -11.02 9.90 3.12
C ASN A 53 -10.44 10.43 1.79
N ASP A 54 -9.20 10.08 1.50
CA ASP A 54 -8.48 10.57 0.33
C ASP A 54 -8.67 9.69 -0.91
N SER A 55 -9.07 8.44 -0.74
CA SER A 55 -9.28 7.51 -1.85
C SER A 55 -10.38 8.00 -2.78
N LYS A 56 -10.20 7.70 -4.07
CA LYS A 56 -11.15 8.07 -5.12
C LYS A 56 -11.46 6.85 -5.99
N ILE A 57 -12.70 6.77 -6.43
CA ILE A 57 -13.12 5.81 -7.45
C ILE A 57 -12.68 6.37 -8.79
N HIS A 58 -11.80 5.66 -9.48
CA HIS A 58 -11.32 6.08 -10.80
C HIS A 58 -12.42 5.97 -11.87
N ALA A 59 -12.31 6.77 -12.93
CA ALA A 59 -13.33 6.86 -13.98
C ALA A 59 -13.60 5.52 -14.67
N GLU A 60 -12.58 4.67 -14.90
CA GLU A 60 -12.77 3.36 -15.52
C GLU A 60 -13.70 2.47 -14.70
N ILE A 61 -13.58 2.52 -13.37
CA ILE A 61 -14.40 1.75 -12.43
C ILE A 61 -15.83 2.31 -12.41
N GLN A 62 -15.99 3.63 -12.48
CA GLN A 62 -17.31 4.26 -12.54
C GLN A 62 -18.06 3.83 -13.81
N ILE A 63 -17.38 3.81 -14.96
CA ILE A 63 -17.97 3.36 -16.23
C ILE A 63 -18.33 1.87 -16.17
N LEU A 64 -17.42 1.03 -15.66
CA LEU A 64 -17.67 -0.40 -15.44
C LEU A 64 -18.91 -0.62 -14.57
N THR A 65 -18.99 0.10 -13.45
CA THR A 65 -20.09 0.02 -12.50
C THR A 65 -21.41 0.47 -13.13
N TYR A 66 -21.39 1.55 -13.93
CA TYR A 66 -22.57 2.03 -14.62
C TYR A 66 -23.17 0.96 -15.53
N TYR A 67 -22.35 0.31 -16.36
CA TYR A 67 -22.84 -0.75 -17.25
C TYR A 67 -23.22 -2.04 -16.54
N HIS A 68 -22.61 -2.31 -15.39
CA HIS A 68 -23.04 -3.40 -14.54
C HIS A 68 -24.47 -3.16 -13.99
N LEU A 69 -24.72 -1.96 -13.46
CA LEU A 69 -26.01 -1.59 -12.89
C LEU A 69 -27.09 -1.32 -13.96
N ASN A 70 -26.67 -0.97 -15.18
CA ASN A 70 -27.56 -0.66 -16.29
C ASN A 70 -27.21 -1.51 -17.52
N PRO A 71 -27.61 -2.80 -17.55
CA PRO A 71 -27.34 -3.67 -18.69
C PRO A 71 -27.95 -3.09 -19.98
N ALA A 72 -27.07 -2.68 -20.89
CA ALA A 72 -27.47 -2.20 -22.20
C ALA A 72 -27.67 -3.38 -23.16
N LYS A 73 -28.61 -3.26 -24.11
CA LYS A 73 -28.76 -4.26 -25.20
C LYS A 73 -27.50 -4.41 -26.04
N LEU A 74 -26.74 -3.33 -26.19
CA LEU A 74 -25.49 -3.27 -26.93
C LEU A 74 -24.44 -2.55 -26.06
N PRO A 75 -23.79 -3.27 -25.12
CA PRO A 75 -22.74 -2.67 -24.30
C PRO A 75 -21.50 -2.40 -25.16
N PRO A 76 -20.69 -1.39 -24.80
CA PRO A 76 -19.44 -1.14 -25.51
C PRO A 76 -18.48 -2.31 -25.32
N ARG A 77 -17.64 -2.57 -26.33
CA ARG A 77 -16.57 -3.59 -26.25
C ARG A 77 -15.38 -3.12 -25.41
N ALA A 78 -15.14 -1.81 -25.40
CA ALA A 78 -14.04 -1.17 -24.70
C ALA A 78 -14.56 -0.01 -23.86
N ILE A 79 -14.01 0.17 -22.67
CA ILE A 79 -14.29 1.30 -21.78
C ILE A 79 -12.99 2.05 -21.52
N GLY A 80 -13.06 3.34 -21.21
CA GLY A 80 -11.86 4.14 -20.95
C GLY A 80 -12.19 5.59 -20.63
N SER A 81 -11.19 6.29 -20.10
CA SER A 81 -11.25 7.73 -19.86
C SER A 81 -10.30 8.47 -20.80
N SER A 82 -10.16 9.79 -20.64
CA SER A 82 -9.19 10.59 -21.39
C SER A 82 -7.73 10.27 -21.04
N LYS A 83 -7.48 9.51 -19.97
CA LYS A 83 -6.17 9.03 -19.55
C LYS A 83 -6.10 7.51 -19.69
N ASN A 84 -4.90 6.99 -19.91
CA ASN A 84 -4.65 5.55 -19.84
C ASN A 84 -5.02 5.02 -18.45
N ALA A 85 -5.46 3.76 -18.38
CA ALA A 85 -5.88 3.17 -17.12
C ALA A 85 -4.70 2.93 -16.18
N CYS A 86 -4.93 3.08 -14.88
CA CYS A 86 -3.94 2.69 -13.88
C CYS A 86 -3.79 1.18 -13.77
N TYR A 87 -2.75 0.73 -13.05
CA TYR A 87 -2.47 -0.69 -12.86
C TYR A 87 -3.68 -1.45 -12.30
N LEU A 88 -4.30 -0.93 -11.23
CA LEU A 88 -5.45 -1.58 -10.57
C LEU A 88 -6.71 -1.56 -11.43
N CYS A 89 -7.02 -0.46 -12.11
CA CYS A 89 -8.13 -0.41 -13.07
C CYS A 89 -7.94 -1.44 -14.18
N ASN A 90 -6.72 -1.55 -14.73
CA ASN A 90 -6.41 -2.53 -15.76
C ASN A 90 -6.54 -3.97 -15.27
N MET A 91 -6.05 -4.26 -14.07
CA MET A 91 -6.21 -5.59 -13.48
C MET A 91 -7.67 -5.93 -13.23
N LEU A 92 -8.46 -5.03 -12.64
CA LEU A 92 -9.88 -5.23 -12.37
C LEU A 92 -10.68 -5.53 -13.64
N VAL A 93 -10.52 -4.70 -14.68
CA VAL A 93 -11.28 -4.88 -15.94
C VAL A 93 -10.90 -6.19 -16.64
N ARG A 94 -9.61 -6.57 -16.59
CA ARG A 94 -9.15 -7.87 -17.12
C ARG A 94 -9.74 -9.05 -16.37
N LEU A 95 -9.79 -8.99 -15.04
CA LEU A 95 -10.39 -10.04 -14.20
C LEU A 95 -11.92 -10.11 -14.41
N HIS A 96 -12.57 -8.97 -14.60
CA HIS A 96 -14.00 -8.91 -14.90
C HIS A 96 -14.34 -9.51 -16.28
N GLY A 97 -13.45 -9.36 -17.27
CA GLY A 97 -13.49 -10.12 -18.53
C GLY A 97 -14.51 -9.67 -19.57
N GLN A 98 -15.45 -8.77 -19.25
CA GLN A 98 -16.46 -8.30 -20.20
C GLN A 98 -16.02 -7.13 -21.10
N TYR A 99 -15.03 -6.35 -20.67
CA TYR A 99 -14.61 -5.13 -21.36
C TYR A 99 -13.11 -5.13 -21.58
N THR A 100 -12.67 -4.42 -22.61
CA THR A 100 -11.25 -4.10 -22.81
C THR A 100 -10.97 -2.64 -22.46
N LEU A 101 -9.72 -2.34 -22.16
CA LEU A 101 -9.24 -0.97 -21.98
C LEU A 101 -8.36 -0.59 -23.17
N PRO A 102 -8.41 0.68 -23.63
CA PRO A 102 -7.60 1.15 -24.75
C PRO A 102 -6.10 1.12 -24.45
N GLY A 103 -5.71 1.27 -23.18
CA GLY A 103 -4.32 1.24 -22.76
C GLY A 103 -4.17 1.35 -21.25
N THR A 104 -2.98 1.06 -20.76
CA THR A 104 -2.59 1.24 -19.36
C THR A 104 -1.25 1.94 -19.26
N HIS A 105 -1.09 2.82 -18.28
CA HIS A 105 0.20 3.45 -17.96
C HIS A 105 0.94 2.69 -16.83
N GLY A 106 0.36 1.62 -16.27
CA GLY A 106 1.03 0.74 -15.31
C GLY A 106 1.35 1.31 -13.91
N ARG A 107 0.88 2.51 -13.56
CA ARG A 107 1.15 3.08 -12.20
C ARG A 107 0.14 2.56 -11.19
N LEU A 108 0.65 2.17 -10.03
CA LEU A 108 -0.12 1.80 -8.85
C LEU A 108 -0.43 3.07 -8.03
N TYR A 109 -1.71 3.32 -7.77
CA TYR A 109 -2.15 4.45 -6.94
C TYR A 109 -2.60 3.94 -5.58
N THR A 110 -2.07 4.54 -4.51
CA THR A 110 -2.42 4.21 -3.12
C THR A 110 -3.82 4.72 -2.73
N LYS A 111 -4.29 5.80 -3.40
CA LYS A 111 -5.60 6.43 -3.18
C LYS A 111 -6.68 5.89 -4.13
N TRP A 112 -6.72 4.57 -4.30
CA TRP A 112 -7.65 3.88 -5.19
C TRP A 112 -8.74 3.16 -4.40
N MET A 113 -9.99 3.22 -4.87
CA MET A 113 -11.14 2.62 -4.18
C MET A 113 -12.14 2.01 -5.18
N LEU A 114 -12.82 0.94 -4.75
CA LEU A 114 -13.99 0.38 -5.41
C LEU A 114 -15.29 0.85 -4.77
N PRO A 115 -16.39 0.96 -5.54
CA PRO A 115 -17.73 1.06 -4.98
C PRO A 115 -18.03 -0.14 -4.09
N ASN A 116 -18.80 0.07 -3.02
CA ASN A 116 -19.29 -1.01 -2.16
C ASN A 116 -20.43 -1.78 -2.86
N LEU A 117 -20.05 -2.71 -3.74
CA LEU A 117 -20.97 -3.57 -4.50
C LEU A 117 -20.45 -5.01 -4.47
N LEU A 118 -21.34 -5.95 -4.18
CA LEU A 118 -21.02 -7.38 -4.02
C LEU A 118 -20.32 -8.01 -5.25
N ILE A 119 -20.54 -7.44 -6.43
CA ILE A 119 -19.94 -7.90 -7.69
C ILE A 119 -18.41 -7.80 -7.68
N PHE A 120 -17.89 -6.94 -6.81
CA PHE A 120 -16.48 -6.71 -6.66
C PHE A 120 -15.84 -7.59 -5.60
N ASP A 121 -16.59 -8.33 -4.77
CA ASP A 121 -16.00 -9.10 -3.66
C ASP A 121 -15.06 -10.19 -4.19
N ASP A 122 -15.54 -11.02 -5.12
CA ASP A 122 -14.73 -12.06 -5.77
C ASP A 122 -13.55 -11.48 -6.58
N LEU A 123 -13.74 -10.28 -7.15
CA LEU A 123 -12.71 -9.60 -7.92
C LEU A 123 -11.65 -8.99 -7.01
N LEU A 124 -12.05 -8.42 -5.87
CA LEU A 124 -11.17 -7.88 -4.85
C LEU A 124 -10.30 -8.98 -4.27
N ASP A 125 -10.87 -10.13 -3.96
CA ASP A 125 -10.13 -11.29 -3.48
C ASP A 125 -9.08 -11.75 -4.51
N GLN A 126 -9.44 -11.77 -5.80
CA GLN A 126 -8.49 -12.05 -6.87
C GLN A 126 -7.40 -10.98 -6.99
N ILE A 127 -7.76 -9.70 -6.90
CA ILE A 127 -6.82 -8.59 -6.93
C ILE A 127 -5.84 -8.70 -5.77
N ASN A 128 -6.32 -8.93 -4.54
CA ASN A 128 -5.52 -9.05 -3.34
C ASN A 128 -4.52 -10.20 -3.46
N ARG A 129 -4.97 -11.39 -3.89
CA ARG A 129 -4.06 -12.53 -4.14
C ARG A 129 -2.98 -12.21 -5.18
N ASN A 130 -3.36 -11.52 -6.27
CA ASN A 130 -2.39 -11.10 -7.27
C ASN A 130 -1.37 -10.12 -6.68
N LEU A 131 -1.81 -9.09 -5.94
CA LEU A 131 -0.92 -8.12 -5.30
C LEU A 131 0.01 -8.77 -4.27
N GLU A 132 -0.49 -9.69 -3.45
CA GLU A 132 0.30 -10.44 -2.49
C GLU A 132 1.39 -11.26 -3.19
N SER A 133 1.03 -12.02 -4.24
CA SER A 133 2.00 -12.82 -4.99
C SER A 133 3.11 -11.96 -5.61
N GLN A 134 2.74 -10.81 -6.18
CA GLN A 134 3.69 -9.88 -6.78
C GLN A 134 4.59 -9.24 -5.72
N THR A 135 4.02 -8.89 -4.57
CA THR A 135 4.79 -8.31 -3.45
C THR A 135 5.83 -9.32 -2.94
N LEU A 136 5.46 -10.60 -2.80
CA LEU A 136 6.39 -11.64 -2.36
C LEU A 136 7.53 -11.87 -3.36
N ILE A 137 7.22 -11.89 -4.66
CA ILE A 137 8.22 -12.03 -5.72
C ILE A 137 9.20 -10.85 -5.69
N LEU A 138 8.68 -9.62 -5.69
CA LEU A 138 9.50 -8.41 -5.65
C LEU A 138 10.34 -8.31 -4.37
N ALA A 139 9.78 -8.72 -3.21
CA ALA A 139 10.50 -8.77 -1.95
C ALA A 139 11.65 -9.78 -2.01
N ARG A 140 11.41 -10.98 -2.55
CA ARG A 140 12.45 -12.00 -2.75
C ARG A 140 13.56 -11.52 -3.67
N GLU A 141 13.21 -10.90 -4.79
CA GLU A 141 14.18 -10.33 -5.74
C GLU A 141 14.99 -9.19 -5.11
N ASN A 142 14.36 -8.35 -4.30
CA ASN A 142 15.05 -7.29 -3.58
C ASN A 142 16.06 -7.86 -2.57
N ILE A 143 15.66 -8.86 -1.79
CA ILE A 143 16.56 -9.55 -0.86
C ILE A 143 17.71 -10.22 -1.61
N THR A 144 17.44 -10.89 -2.72
CA THR A 144 18.48 -11.56 -3.54
C THR A 144 19.48 -10.54 -4.07
N ARG A 145 19.01 -9.41 -4.60
CA ARG A 145 19.89 -8.31 -5.04
C ARG A 145 20.72 -7.72 -3.91
N ALA A 146 20.16 -7.59 -2.71
CA ALA A 146 20.89 -7.12 -1.54
C ALA A 146 21.97 -8.11 -1.06
N ILE A 147 21.79 -9.42 -1.33
CA ILE A 147 22.77 -10.46 -1.01
C ILE A 147 23.86 -10.55 -2.11
N ASP A 148 23.49 -10.49 -3.39
CA ASP A 148 24.41 -10.63 -4.53
C ASP A 148 25.33 -9.40 -4.71
N HIS A 149 24.89 -8.25 -4.22
CA HIS A 149 25.71 -7.04 -4.13
C HIS A 149 25.72 -6.58 -2.66
N PRO A 150 26.56 -7.22 -1.81
CA PRO A 150 26.75 -6.70 -0.47
C PRO A 150 27.25 -5.27 -0.64
N TYR A 151 26.48 -4.32 -0.16
CA TYR A 151 26.85 -2.93 -0.10
C TYR A 151 28.21 -2.84 0.60
N GLU A 152 29.28 -2.63 -0.17
CA GLU A 152 30.60 -2.16 0.28
C GLU A 152 30.44 -0.69 0.72
N GLY A 153 29.55 -0.45 1.68
CA GLY A 153 29.54 0.79 2.45
C GLY A 153 30.61 0.73 3.53
N PRO A 154 31.05 1.88 4.07
CA PRO A 154 32.11 1.91 5.05
C PRO A 154 31.68 1.06 6.24
N VAL A 155 32.42 -0.02 6.46
CA VAL A 155 32.38 -0.85 7.66
C VAL A 155 32.15 0.06 8.85
N LEU A 156 31.08 -0.21 9.61
CA LEU A 156 30.83 0.41 10.89
C LEU A 156 32.11 0.26 11.74
N SER A 157 32.93 1.30 11.78
CA SER A 157 34.02 1.42 12.74
C SER A 157 33.39 1.49 14.12
N LEU A 158 33.15 0.32 14.68
CA LEU A 158 32.99 0.11 16.12
C LEU A 158 34.34 0.40 16.77
N THR A 159 34.70 1.68 16.85
CA THR A 159 35.66 2.17 17.83
C THR A 159 34.92 3.14 18.74
N SER A 160 34.76 2.69 19.99
CA SER A 160 34.26 3.49 21.11
C SER A 160 34.94 4.86 21.20
N PRO A 161 34.27 5.86 21.79
CA PRO A 161 34.68 7.25 21.73
C PRO A 161 35.93 7.48 22.59
N ILE A 162 36.98 8.02 21.99
CA ILE A 162 37.98 8.79 22.72
C ILE A 162 37.85 10.25 22.24
N SER A 163 37.38 11.07 23.16
CA SER A 163 37.19 12.50 23.04
C SER A 163 38.52 13.21 22.78
N THR A 164 38.62 14.11 21.78
CA THR A 164 39.33 15.40 21.92
C THR A 164 38.98 16.39 20.81
N THR A 165 38.56 17.60 21.23
CA THR A 165 38.68 18.93 20.59
C THR A 165 38.23 19.22 19.14
N ARG A 166 37.10 19.94 19.07
CA ARG A 166 36.88 21.23 18.39
C ARG A 166 38.00 21.72 17.44
N GLU A 167 37.76 21.64 16.13
CA GLU A 167 37.86 22.74 15.16
C GLU A 167 37.54 22.24 13.74
N GLN A 168 37.03 23.14 12.89
CA GLN A 168 36.72 22.97 11.47
C GLN A 168 35.34 22.40 11.12
N ALA A 169 34.32 23.11 11.60
CA ALA A 169 33.26 23.53 10.68
C ALA A 169 33.86 24.47 9.63
N LEU A 170 33.31 24.42 8.41
CA LEU A 170 33.60 25.23 7.21
C LEU A 170 34.51 24.51 6.20
N GLU A 171 33.92 23.76 5.28
CA GLU A 171 34.09 23.98 3.84
C GLU A 171 33.04 23.14 3.07
N ALA A 172 32.65 23.62 1.90
CA ALA A 172 31.77 22.98 0.92
C ALA A 172 30.24 23.15 1.11
N LYS A 173 29.79 24.41 1.00
CA LYS A 173 28.61 24.73 0.18
C LYS A 173 29.09 25.25 -1.18
N SER A 174 28.92 24.46 -2.24
CA SER A 174 28.76 24.93 -3.63
C SER A 174 28.26 23.73 -4.45
N SER A 175 26.94 23.64 -4.63
CA SER A 175 26.24 23.83 -5.90
C SER A 175 26.12 22.53 -6.70
N THR A 176 24.89 22.11 -7.01
CA THR A 176 24.41 21.72 -8.35
C THR A 176 22.90 21.43 -8.26
N THR A 177 22.16 22.05 -9.16
CA THR A 177 20.74 21.89 -9.49
C THR A 177 20.43 20.48 -9.98
N GLU A 178 19.21 19.95 -9.74
CA GLU A 178 18.33 19.33 -10.75
C GLU A 178 17.14 18.58 -10.13
N GLY A 179 16.02 18.59 -10.86
CA GLY A 179 14.72 18.07 -10.44
C GLY A 179 14.70 16.53 -10.32
N HIS A 180 14.10 16.05 -9.25
CA HIS A 180 13.88 14.61 -9.03
C HIS A 180 12.50 14.21 -9.59
N ASP A 181 12.51 13.77 -10.85
CA ASP A 181 11.49 12.89 -11.43
C ASP A 181 11.63 11.52 -10.75
N LEU A 182 10.70 11.18 -9.86
CA LEU A 182 10.72 9.89 -9.16
C LEU A 182 10.28 8.79 -10.13
N GLY A 183 11.29 8.18 -10.75
CA GLY A 183 11.48 6.73 -10.74
C GLY A 183 10.33 5.91 -11.33
N GLN A 184 10.38 5.76 -12.64
CA GLN A 184 9.59 4.80 -13.40
C GLN A 184 9.93 3.36 -12.98
N GLY A 185 9.14 2.78 -12.09
CA GLY A 185 9.08 1.34 -11.88
C GLY A 185 8.03 0.71 -12.80
N ILE A 186 8.41 0.40 -14.04
CA ILE A 186 7.59 -0.45 -14.90
C ILE A 186 7.78 -1.88 -14.38
N ILE A 187 6.76 -2.44 -13.73
CA ILE A 187 6.75 -3.86 -13.33
C ILE A 187 6.41 -4.68 -14.59
N PRO A 188 7.35 -5.49 -15.13
CA PRO A 188 7.04 -6.35 -16.26
C PRO A 188 6.28 -7.59 -15.78
N TYR A 189 5.09 -7.83 -16.34
CA TYR A 189 4.31 -9.04 -16.06
C TYR A 189 4.61 -10.13 -17.09
N PRO A 190 5.02 -11.35 -16.67
CA PRO A 190 4.94 -12.52 -17.52
C PRO A 190 3.49 -13.05 -17.52
N TYR A 191 2.88 -13.05 -18.70
CA TYR A 191 1.59 -13.70 -18.98
C TYR A 191 1.75 -15.21 -18.97
N ILE A 192 0.88 -15.94 -18.26
CA ILE A 192 0.09 -17.10 -18.77
C ILE A 192 -1.09 -17.28 -17.82
N TYR A 193 -2.35 -17.21 -18.29
CA TYR A 193 -3.40 -18.15 -17.83
C TYR A 193 -4.50 -18.30 -18.88
N HIS A 194 -4.84 -19.57 -19.11
CA HIS A 194 -5.77 -20.06 -20.10
C HIS A 194 -7.20 -19.55 -19.87
N ALA A 195 -7.81 -19.08 -20.95
CA ALA A 195 -9.24 -18.83 -21.02
C ALA A 195 -10.01 -20.11 -20.66
N ARG A 196 -10.82 -20.07 -19.60
CA ARG A 196 -11.83 -21.08 -19.36
C ARG A 196 -12.89 -20.94 -20.47
N LYS A 197 -13.01 -21.95 -21.32
CA LYS A 197 -14.11 -22.07 -22.29
C LYS A 197 -15.43 -22.05 -21.53
N CYS A 198 -16.29 -21.06 -21.82
CA CYS A 198 -17.72 -21.18 -21.53
C CYS A 198 -18.24 -22.45 -22.18
N SER A 199 -18.81 -23.33 -21.37
CA SER A 199 -19.59 -24.48 -21.84
C SER A 199 -21.03 -23.98 -21.96
N SER A 200 -21.50 -23.83 -23.19
CA SER A 200 -22.91 -23.61 -23.50
C SER A 200 -23.63 -24.96 -23.46
N THR A 201 -24.57 -25.11 -22.55
CA THR A 201 -25.73 -26.02 -22.65
C THR A 201 -26.89 -25.36 -21.94
#